data_AF-A0AB34XM58-F1
#
_entry.id   AF-A0AB34XM58-F1
#
_cell.length_a   1.000
_cell.length_b   1.000
_cell.length_c   1.000
_cell.angle_alpha   90.00
_cell.angle_beta   90.00
_cell.angle_gamma   90.00
#
_symmetry.space_group_name_H-M   'P 1'
#
loop_
_entity.id
_entity.type
_entity.pdbx_description
1 polymer ?
#
loop_
_entity_poly.entity_id
_entity_poly.type
_entity_poly.pdbx_seq_one_letter_code
_entity_poly.pdbx_strand_id
1 'polypeptide(L)'
;MDKKKVTEANIRDYISANLDLIEPRLVLVGTEFYLPNKMGSVGFLDIFARDAAGKLVIIEIKRTNAAAREAIQELYKYVPLLREKFLVKNTEVRLILLSVEWRELSTPYAEFASSAPFEVTAGAIILDTDGTPVAIEPVKPNLSTNERKIGVRHFLWGFPDKAAASKAVPVIARRLQRFGLADFVIIQSRATSPNLCGRSFLYFAQRELRFEEYMKLIEASFEEVELKDFNDRIADLTELEDRVAEASDAMWELHGGVPGRMEIGSDTVEISHPEKGNIWFKDGAQEDIIIHRFGRFVDPWLDDYTIIDEIRGDGGESDFRLRFAAHTDSPPQMAALRQRVENIFFFNETWLGSVMQLIRYAERKSSRARVELIAYSPEDILRALAASAFGFVGYLPTFNLVIEHDGDVEQFIGLPEWNGSTPNFGKVIAEHFSGDGFGYFIACHFGENRSMNHDIMADLGLRYGVFREGKSGLERVRVQGSSIVQVKGDIRSINHIIDNYQEEVGKIVNIFMKDQGFSNTIKKFIDDEYDMAELRLEKILEGEVKSKKEIYWCGDVEKCDLCFHSFSLMRFMVDAILPGGFGANICAACFLQK
;
A
#
# COMPACT_ATOMS: atom_id res chain seq x y z
N MET A 1 15.66 -26.01 56.35
CA MET A 1 16.73 -25.11 55.89
C MET A 1 16.07 -24.01 55.10
N ASP A 2 16.06 -22.79 55.62
CA ASP A 2 15.59 -21.62 54.89
C ASP A 2 16.52 -21.37 53.70
N LYS A 3 16.01 -21.49 52.47
CA LYS A 3 16.72 -21.03 51.27
C LYS A 3 17.01 -19.54 51.44
N LYS A 4 18.29 -19.17 51.47
CA LYS A 4 18.74 -17.78 51.52
C LYS A 4 18.11 -17.04 50.34
N LYS A 5 17.28 -16.04 50.62
CA LYS A 5 16.53 -15.31 49.59
C LYS A 5 17.49 -14.40 48.83
N VAL A 6 17.98 -14.84 47.67
CA VAL A 6 18.86 -14.06 46.79
C VAL A 6 18.17 -12.77 46.35
N THR A 7 18.84 -11.63 46.49
CA THR A 7 18.32 -10.29 46.13
C THR A 7 18.82 -9.82 44.77
N GLU A 8 18.19 -8.80 44.21
CA GLU A 8 18.62 -8.16 42.95
C GLU A 8 20.05 -7.62 43.04
N ALA A 9 20.41 -7.00 44.19
CA ALA A 9 21.77 -6.56 44.47
C ALA A 9 22.79 -7.71 44.44
N ASN A 10 22.43 -8.89 44.98
CA ASN A 10 23.33 -10.05 44.91
C ASN A 10 23.58 -10.53 43.47
N ILE A 11 22.54 -10.49 42.63
CA ILE A 11 22.64 -10.85 41.21
C ILE A 11 23.52 -9.82 40.48
N ARG A 12 23.24 -8.53 40.67
CA ARG A 12 24.02 -7.43 40.09
C ARG A 12 25.50 -7.51 40.45
N ASP A 13 25.81 -7.63 41.73
CA ASP A 13 27.19 -7.64 42.21
C ASP A 13 27.95 -8.84 41.60
N TYR A 14 27.31 -10.01 41.51
CA TYR A 14 27.87 -11.19 40.86
C TYR A 14 28.12 -10.98 39.36
N ILE A 15 27.12 -10.47 38.62
CA ILE A 15 27.24 -10.21 37.18
C ILE A 15 28.30 -9.13 36.91
N SER A 16 28.39 -8.09 37.73
CA SER A 16 29.38 -7.01 37.57
C SER A 16 30.83 -7.49 37.68
N ALA A 17 31.06 -8.56 38.47
CA ALA A 17 32.36 -9.22 38.60
C ALA A 17 32.62 -10.25 37.48
N ASN A 18 31.58 -10.63 36.72
CA ASN A 18 31.62 -11.70 35.72
C ASN A 18 30.92 -11.25 34.41
N LEU A 19 31.28 -10.08 33.88
CA LEU A 19 30.60 -9.50 32.72
C LEU A 19 30.68 -10.37 31.45
N ASP A 20 31.66 -11.27 31.37
CA ASP A 20 31.78 -12.25 30.28
C ASP A 20 30.57 -13.22 30.22
N LEU A 21 29.77 -13.32 31.29
CA LEU A 21 28.48 -14.03 31.25
C LEU A 21 27.47 -13.37 30.31
N ILE A 22 27.57 -12.05 30.12
CA ILE A 22 26.72 -11.30 29.18
C ILE A 22 27.32 -11.43 27.78
N GLU A 23 28.55 -10.96 27.61
CA GLU A 23 29.32 -11.03 26.38
C GLU A 23 30.80 -10.75 26.65
N PRO A 24 31.72 -11.26 25.82
CA PRO A 24 33.15 -11.08 26.03
C PRO A 24 33.59 -9.63 25.82
N ARG A 25 34.56 -9.18 26.63
CA ARG A 25 35.24 -7.86 26.53
C ARG A 25 34.40 -6.66 26.98
N LEU A 26 33.35 -6.87 27.77
CA LEU A 26 32.75 -5.78 28.54
C LEU A 26 33.68 -5.35 29.68
N VAL A 27 33.90 -4.04 29.80
CA VAL A 27 34.74 -3.46 30.85
C VAL A 27 33.86 -2.67 31.82
N LEU A 28 33.88 -3.05 33.10
CA LEU A 28 33.12 -2.36 34.14
C LEU A 28 33.59 -0.91 34.30
N VAL A 29 32.65 0.02 34.28
CA VAL A 29 32.86 1.43 34.65
C VAL A 29 32.42 1.66 36.10
N GLY A 30 31.31 1.05 36.52
CA GLY A 30 30.85 1.08 37.91
C GLY A 30 29.50 0.38 38.10
N THR A 31 29.13 0.17 39.36
CA THR A 31 27.82 -0.32 39.79
C THR A 31 27.10 0.76 40.59
N GLU A 32 25.76 0.70 40.63
CA GLU A 32 24.92 1.76 41.22
C GLU A 32 25.37 3.16 40.77
N PHE A 33 25.68 3.30 39.48
CA PHE A 33 26.37 4.47 38.98
C PHE A 33 25.45 5.68 39.03
N TYR A 34 25.81 6.66 39.85
CA TYR A 34 25.00 7.85 40.08
C TYR A 34 24.96 8.78 38.86
N LEU A 35 23.74 9.04 38.39
CA LEU A 35 23.41 10.04 37.39
C LEU A 35 22.59 11.16 38.03
N PRO A 36 23.17 12.36 38.22
CA PRO A 36 22.43 13.50 38.74
C PRO A 36 21.36 13.94 37.74
N ASN A 37 20.23 14.39 38.26
CA ASN A 37 19.17 15.03 37.48
C ASN A 37 18.85 16.38 38.11
N LYS A 38 19.00 17.48 37.35
CA LYS A 38 18.70 18.83 37.84
C LYS A 38 17.20 19.15 37.85
N MET A 39 16.40 18.38 37.14
CA MET A 39 14.99 18.67 36.82
C MET A 39 14.01 17.60 37.37
N GLY A 40 14.48 16.64 38.17
CA GLY A 40 13.63 15.53 38.64
C GLY A 40 14.38 14.51 39.49
N SER A 41 13.90 13.26 39.50
CA SER A 41 14.53 12.18 40.27
C SER A 41 15.89 11.79 39.68
N VAL A 42 16.84 11.53 40.58
CA VAL A 42 18.18 11.02 40.25
C VAL A 42 18.11 9.60 39.69
N GLY A 43 19.12 9.20 38.92
CA GLY A 43 19.25 7.84 38.40
C GLY A 43 20.42 7.09 39.02
N PHE A 44 20.26 5.78 39.21
CA PHE A 44 21.34 4.86 39.59
C PHE A 44 21.32 3.72 38.59
N LEU A 45 22.40 3.55 37.83
CA LEU A 45 22.52 2.44 36.90
C LEU A 45 22.94 1.19 37.66
N ASP A 46 22.26 0.06 37.50
CA ASP A 46 22.68 -1.18 38.15
C ASP A 46 24.13 -1.53 37.81
N ILE A 47 24.42 -1.67 36.51
CA ILE A 47 25.78 -1.84 36.02
C ILE A 47 26.00 -0.90 34.84
N PHE A 48 27.13 -0.20 34.88
CA PHE A 48 27.61 0.66 33.82
C PHE A 48 28.93 0.14 33.30
N ALA A 49 29.04 -0.07 31.99
CA ALA A 49 30.19 -0.69 31.36
C ALA A 49 30.57 -0.01 30.03
N ARG A 50 31.65 -0.49 29.41
CA ARG A 50 32.04 -0.19 28.03
C ARG A 50 32.19 -1.48 27.23
N ASP A 51 31.69 -1.48 26.01
CA ASP A 51 31.88 -2.61 25.09
C ASP A 51 33.23 -2.54 24.36
N ALA A 52 33.49 -3.56 23.53
CA ALA A 52 34.71 -3.67 22.74
C ALA A 52 34.88 -2.55 21.69
N ALA A 53 33.80 -1.87 21.30
CA ALA A 53 33.81 -0.72 20.39
C ALA A 53 33.92 0.61 21.14
N GLY A 54 33.95 0.59 22.48
CA GLY A 54 34.04 1.76 23.33
C GLY A 54 32.70 2.44 23.63
N LYS A 55 31.56 1.87 23.20
CA LYS A 55 30.23 2.39 23.52
C LYS A 55 29.97 2.29 25.02
N LEU A 56 29.20 3.21 25.55
CA LEU A 56 28.71 3.18 26.91
C LEU A 56 27.54 2.20 27.02
N VAL A 57 27.65 1.23 27.93
CA VAL A 57 26.67 0.16 28.09
C VAL A 57 25.96 0.34 29.42
N ILE A 58 24.64 0.46 29.38
CA ILE A 58 23.78 0.47 30.56
C ILE A 58 23.14 -0.91 30.66
N ILE A 59 23.36 -1.59 31.78
CA ILE A 59 22.81 -2.91 32.02
C ILE A 59 21.85 -2.80 33.20
N GLU A 60 20.57 -3.05 32.95
CA GLU A 60 19.50 -3.03 33.95
C GLU A 60 19.13 -4.45 34.34
N ILE A 61 19.03 -4.74 35.64
CA ILE A 61 18.85 -6.11 36.16
C ILE A 61 17.54 -6.19 36.94
N LYS A 62 16.69 -7.16 36.61
CA LYS A 62 15.45 -7.41 37.35
C LYS A 62 15.34 -8.85 37.82
N ARG A 63 14.92 -9.02 39.08
CA ARG A 63 14.69 -10.36 39.65
C ARG A 63 13.24 -10.82 39.56
N THR A 64 12.27 -9.90 39.65
CA THR A 64 10.86 -10.26 39.86
C THR A 64 9.95 -9.65 38.80
N ASN A 65 8.80 -10.30 38.55
CA ASN A 65 7.78 -9.79 37.63
C ASN A 65 7.31 -8.37 37.99
N ALA A 66 7.20 -8.01 39.28
CA ALA A 66 6.80 -6.67 39.70
C ALA A 66 7.85 -5.62 39.29
N ALA A 67 9.13 -5.89 39.54
CA ALA A 67 10.22 -4.98 39.22
C ALA A 67 10.51 -4.92 37.71
N ALA A 68 10.27 -6.02 36.98
CA ALA A 68 10.42 -6.06 35.52
C ALA A 68 9.57 -5.01 34.79
N ARG A 69 8.37 -4.69 35.32
CA ARG A 69 7.45 -3.71 34.72
C ARG A 69 8.04 -2.28 34.64
N GLU A 70 8.96 -1.95 35.54
CA GLU A 70 9.56 -0.61 35.62
C GLU A 70 10.83 -0.50 34.77
N ALA A 71 11.45 -1.62 34.39
CA ALA A 71 12.79 -1.66 33.80
C ALA A 71 12.93 -0.82 32.53
N ILE A 72 11.95 -0.86 31.63
CA ILE A 72 11.99 -0.09 30.37
C ILE A 72 11.88 1.41 30.65
N GLN A 73 11.08 1.82 31.64
CA GLN A 73 10.97 3.22 32.04
C GLN A 73 12.30 3.71 32.65
N GLU A 74 12.98 2.86 33.40
CA GLU A 74 14.30 3.16 33.95
C GLU A 74 15.35 3.32 32.86
N LEU A 75 15.38 2.42 31.88
CA LEU A 75 16.23 2.54 30.70
C LEU A 75 15.99 3.87 29.94
N TYR A 76 14.73 4.25 29.72
CA TYR A 76 14.38 5.54 29.11
C TYR A 76 14.81 6.74 29.95
N LYS A 77 14.75 6.63 31.28
CA LYS A 77 15.21 7.68 32.22
C LYS A 77 16.73 7.83 32.14
N TYR A 78 17.49 6.75 32.01
CA TYR A 78 18.95 6.79 32.08
C TYR A 78 19.61 7.39 30.86
N VAL A 79 19.10 7.16 29.65
CA VAL A 79 19.73 7.67 28.41
C VAL A 79 19.82 9.21 28.38
N PRO A 80 18.75 9.99 28.66
CA PRO A 80 18.84 11.45 28.79
C PRO A 80 19.84 11.92 29.84
N LEU A 81 19.87 11.28 31.01
CA LEU A 81 20.79 11.65 32.10
C LEU A 81 22.25 11.38 31.72
N LEU A 82 22.50 10.28 31.00
CA LEU A 82 23.82 9.97 30.46
C LEU A 82 24.28 11.04 29.46
N ARG A 83 23.36 11.50 28.59
CA ARG A 83 23.62 12.57 27.62
C ARG A 83 23.90 13.91 28.32
N GLU A 84 23.17 14.25 29.38
CA GLU A 84 23.45 15.46 30.16
C GLU A 84 24.84 15.40 30.82
N LYS A 85 25.22 14.24 31.37
CA LYS A 85 26.50 14.08 32.09
C LYS A 85 27.72 13.97 31.18
N PHE A 86 27.60 13.29 30.03
CA PHE A 86 28.73 12.90 29.19
C PHE A 86 28.68 13.40 27.75
N LEU A 87 27.62 14.12 27.34
CA LEU A 87 27.44 14.64 25.98
C LEU A 87 27.53 13.59 24.87
N VAL A 88 27.00 12.40 25.12
CA VAL A 88 27.02 11.29 24.15
C VAL A 88 25.88 11.33 23.14
N LYS A 89 26.10 10.68 22.00
CA LYS A 89 25.08 10.42 20.96
C LYS A 89 24.38 9.09 21.23
N ASN A 90 23.18 8.92 20.66
CA ASN A 90 22.46 7.63 20.76
C ASN A 90 23.27 6.46 20.19
N THR A 91 24.10 6.70 19.16
CA THR A 91 24.97 5.69 18.54
C THR A 91 26.16 5.26 19.41
N GLU A 92 26.42 5.98 20.50
CA GLU A 92 27.50 5.73 21.44
C GLU A 92 27.01 5.03 22.72
N VAL A 93 25.71 4.73 22.79
CA VAL A 93 25.05 4.10 23.93
C VAL A 93 24.39 2.80 23.50
N ARG A 94 24.50 1.77 24.34
CA ARG A 94 23.81 0.50 24.21
C ARG A 94 23.13 0.15 25.53
N LEU A 95 21.94 -0.43 25.44
CA LEU A 95 21.17 -0.87 26.59
C LEU A 95 21.09 -2.40 26.62
N ILE A 96 21.26 -2.98 27.80
CA ILE A 96 21.12 -4.41 28.04
C ILE A 96 20.10 -4.60 29.16
N LEU A 97 19.03 -5.34 28.88
CA LEU A 97 18.00 -5.67 29.85
C LEU A 97 18.15 -7.13 30.28
N LEU A 98 18.48 -7.35 31.55
CA LEU A 98 18.65 -8.68 32.10
C LEU A 98 17.55 -8.95 33.11
N SER A 99 16.86 -10.09 32.98
CA SER A 99 15.85 -10.48 33.96
C SER A 99 15.86 -11.98 34.23
N VAL A 100 15.58 -12.36 35.47
CA VAL A 100 15.25 -13.75 35.84
C VAL A 100 13.85 -14.11 35.36
N GLU A 101 12.92 -13.17 35.48
CA GLU A 101 11.49 -13.34 35.17
C GLU A 101 11.11 -12.53 33.94
N TRP A 102 10.62 -13.19 32.89
CA TRP A 102 10.33 -12.56 31.60
C TRP A 102 8.84 -12.39 31.28
N ARG A 103 7.96 -13.01 32.08
CA ARG A 103 6.52 -13.09 31.79
C ARG A 103 5.87 -11.72 31.52
N GLU A 104 6.21 -10.71 32.33
CA GLU A 104 5.66 -9.35 32.19
C GLU A 104 6.54 -8.44 31.30
N LEU A 105 7.70 -8.94 30.85
CA LEU A 105 8.72 -8.14 30.15
C LEU A 105 8.77 -8.46 28.66
N SER A 106 8.42 -9.68 28.24
CA SER A 106 8.57 -10.13 26.85
C SER A 106 7.87 -9.23 25.84
N THR A 107 6.59 -8.90 26.05
CA THR A 107 5.82 -8.06 25.11
C THR A 107 6.29 -6.59 25.14
N PRO A 108 6.42 -5.93 26.30
CA PRO A 108 6.94 -4.56 26.34
C PRO A 108 8.36 -4.44 25.77
N TYR A 109 9.22 -5.42 26.02
CA TYR A 109 10.58 -5.45 25.47
C TYR A 109 10.55 -5.56 23.94
N ALA A 110 9.70 -6.41 23.37
CA ALA A 110 9.62 -6.55 21.92
C ALA A 110 9.20 -5.24 21.24
N GLU A 111 8.20 -4.54 21.80
CA GLU A 111 7.76 -3.23 21.32
C GLU A 111 8.88 -2.18 21.45
N PHE A 112 9.52 -2.12 22.62
CA PHE A 112 10.62 -1.19 22.89
C PHE A 112 11.81 -1.42 21.98
N ALA A 113 12.26 -2.66 21.83
CA ALA A 113 13.42 -3.00 21.01
C ALA A 113 13.20 -2.67 19.52
N SER A 114 11.95 -2.77 19.03
CA SER A 114 11.61 -2.46 17.63
C SER A 114 11.65 -0.96 17.30
N SER A 115 11.44 -0.09 18.30
CA SER A 115 11.28 1.35 18.12
C SER A 115 12.37 2.20 18.79
N ALA A 116 13.26 1.56 19.56
CA ALA A 116 14.31 2.24 20.30
C ALA A 116 15.31 2.94 19.35
N PRO A 117 15.67 4.21 19.62
CA PRO A 117 16.62 4.97 18.81
C PRO A 117 18.09 4.64 19.14
N PHE A 118 18.34 3.56 19.88
CA PHE A 118 19.64 3.08 20.34
C PHE A 118 19.65 1.55 20.33
N GLU A 119 20.83 0.95 20.42
CA GLU A 119 20.97 -0.50 20.41
C GLU A 119 20.45 -1.09 21.74
N VAL A 120 19.50 -2.03 21.66
CA VAL A 120 18.92 -2.70 22.82
C VAL A 120 19.09 -4.21 22.65
N THR A 121 19.60 -4.87 23.69
CA THR A 121 19.66 -6.32 23.77
C THR A 121 19.09 -6.82 25.10
N ALA A 122 18.71 -8.09 25.17
CA ALA A 122 18.13 -8.68 26.36
C ALA A 122 18.66 -10.09 26.66
N GLY A 123 18.66 -10.45 27.94
CA GLY A 123 19.08 -11.76 28.40
C GLY A 123 18.28 -12.30 29.59
N ALA A 124 18.00 -13.60 29.58
CA ALA A 124 17.41 -14.34 30.69
C ALA A 124 18.51 -14.83 31.63
N ILE A 125 18.45 -14.38 32.89
CA ILE A 125 19.40 -14.77 33.92
C ILE A 125 19.01 -16.16 34.44
N ILE A 126 19.89 -17.14 34.24
CA ILE A 126 19.71 -18.50 34.76
C ILE A 126 20.42 -18.59 36.11
N LEU A 127 19.66 -18.95 37.15
CA LEU A 127 20.17 -19.11 38.52
C LEU A 127 20.33 -20.60 38.85
N ASP A 128 21.39 -20.94 39.58
CA ASP A 128 21.56 -22.27 40.16
C ASP A 128 20.69 -22.51 41.41
N THR A 129 20.87 -23.66 42.06
CA THR A 129 20.11 -24.04 43.27
C THR A 129 20.34 -23.11 44.46
N ASP A 130 21.48 -22.43 44.51
CA ASP A 130 21.87 -21.47 45.55
C ASP A 130 21.49 -20.03 45.16
N GLY A 131 20.95 -19.84 43.96
CA GLY A 131 20.51 -18.57 43.41
C GLY A 131 21.65 -17.74 42.83
N THR A 132 22.78 -18.37 42.48
CA THR A 132 23.91 -17.72 41.79
C THR A 132 23.66 -17.70 40.29
N PRO A 133 23.87 -16.57 39.58
CA PRO A 133 23.84 -16.54 38.12
C PRO A 133 24.88 -17.49 37.51
N VAL A 134 24.45 -18.39 36.64
CA VAL A 134 25.34 -19.35 35.95
C VAL A 134 25.40 -19.15 34.44
N ALA A 135 24.37 -18.54 33.86
CA ALA A 135 24.31 -18.22 32.44
C ALA A 135 23.37 -17.05 32.18
N ILE A 136 23.56 -16.38 31.04
CA ILE A 136 22.62 -15.42 30.48
C ILE A 136 22.26 -15.88 29.08
N GLU A 137 21.01 -16.27 28.88
CA GLU A 137 20.52 -16.74 27.59
C GLU A 137 19.92 -15.57 26.80
N PRO A 138 20.33 -15.30 25.55
CA PRO A 138 19.77 -14.21 24.76
C PRO A 138 18.25 -14.35 24.58
N VAL A 139 17.52 -13.28 24.89
CA VAL A 139 16.08 -13.21 24.65
C VAL A 139 15.82 -12.54 23.32
N LYS A 140 15.36 -13.34 22.35
CA LYS A 140 14.85 -12.80 21.10
C LYS A 140 13.49 -12.16 21.36
N PRO A 141 13.25 -10.91 20.90
CA PRO A 141 11.92 -10.33 20.91
C PRO A 141 10.93 -11.32 20.31
N ASN A 142 9.86 -11.63 21.03
CA ASN A 142 8.73 -12.23 20.36
C ASN A 142 8.23 -11.20 19.36
N LEU A 143 8.36 -11.54 18.08
CA LEU A 143 7.66 -10.96 16.95
C LEU A 143 6.41 -10.16 17.38
N SER A 144 6.54 -8.82 17.42
CA SER A 144 5.51 -7.90 17.94
C SER A 144 4.19 -8.09 17.21
N THR A 145 3.09 -7.72 17.85
CA THR A 145 1.79 -7.68 17.17
C THR A 145 1.80 -6.51 16.20
N ASN A 146 1.99 -6.81 14.91
CA ASN A 146 1.86 -5.79 13.87
C ASN A 146 0.48 -5.11 13.95
N GLU A 147 0.44 -3.86 13.48
CA GLU A 147 -0.80 -3.13 13.25
C GLU A 147 -1.77 -3.95 12.38
N ARG A 148 -3.06 -3.59 12.44
CA ARG A 148 -4.05 -4.18 11.56
C ARG A 148 -3.67 -3.82 10.12
N LYS A 149 -3.41 -4.85 9.31
CA LYS A 149 -3.24 -4.77 7.86
C LYS A 149 -4.07 -5.87 7.23
N ILE A 150 -4.93 -5.52 6.28
CA ILE A 150 -5.64 -6.50 5.46
C ILE A 150 -4.69 -6.91 4.32
N GLY A 151 -4.54 -8.21 4.09
CA GLY A 151 -3.65 -8.71 3.04
C GLY A 151 -4.18 -8.39 1.64
N VAL A 152 -3.27 -8.24 0.67
CA VAL A 152 -3.61 -7.85 -0.72
C VAL A 152 -4.41 -8.90 -1.51
N ARG A 153 -4.59 -10.10 -0.92
CA ARG A 153 -5.25 -11.25 -1.53
C ARG A 153 -6.63 -11.46 -0.94
N HIS A 154 -7.65 -11.29 -1.77
CA HIS A 154 -9.06 -11.36 -1.40
C HIS A 154 -9.81 -12.38 -2.27
N PHE A 155 -11.03 -12.75 -1.87
CA PHE A 155 -11.89 -13.64 -2.66
C PHE A 155 -13.30 -13.11 -2.82
N LEU A 156 -13.92 -13.40 -3.96
CA LEU A 156 -15.32 -13.09 -4.22
C LEU A 156 -16.06 -14.34 -4.68
N TRP A 157 -17.12 -14.71 -3.96
CA TRP A 157 -18.06 -15.77 -4.35
C TRP A 157 -19.42 -15.19 -4.70
N GLY A 158 -20.01 -15.67 -5.79
CA GLY A 158 -21.36 -15.29 -6.22
C GLY A 158 -22.36 -16.42 -6.05
N PHE A 159 -23.44 -16.11 -5.35
CA PHE A 159 -24.52 -17.04 -5.00
C PHE A 159 -25.82 -16.70 -5.73
N PRO A 160 -26.69 -17.70 -5.93
CA PRO A 160 -27.98 -17.48 -6.59
C PRO A 160 -28.90 -16.58 -5.78
N ASP A 161 -28.81 -16.60 -4.44
CA ASP A 161 -29.64 -15.80 -3.55
C ASP A 161 -28.98 -15.55 -2.18
N LYS A 162 -29.63 -14.68 -1.38
CA LYS A 162 -29.19 -14.31 -0.02
C LYS A 162 -29.12 -15.50 0.94
N ALA A 163 -30.03 -16.46 0.82
CA ALA A 163 -30.11 -17.60 1.73
C ALA A 163 -28.96 -18.59 1.48
N ALA A 164 -28.57 -18.80 0.23
CA ALA A 164 -27.40 -19.58 -0.15
C ALA A 164 -26.12 -18.94 0.39
N ALA A 165 -25.94 -17.62 0.18
CA ALA A 165 -24.80 -16.88 0.72
C ALA A 165 -24.73 -16.98 2.25
N SER A 166 -25.83 -16.74 2.97
CA SER A 166 -25.84 -16.81 4.44
C SER A 166 -25.56 -18.22 4.98
N LYS A 167 -25.92 -19.29 4.26
CA LYS A 167 -25.56 -20.67 4.63
C LYS A 167 -24.06 -20.95 4.42
N ALA A 168 -23.41 -20.30 3.46
CA ALA A 168 -22.01 -20.50 3.16
C ALA A 168 -21.06 -19.86 4.20
N VAL A 169 -21.43 -18.72 4.79
CA VAL A 169 -20.62 -18.00 5.81
C VAL A 169 -20.06 -18.92 6.91
N PRO A 170 -20.87 -19.69 7.67
CA PRO A 170 -20.35 -20.56 8.72
C PRO A 170 -19.56 -21.78 8.19
N VAL A 171 -19.73 -22.14 6.91
CA VAL A 171 -18.94 -23.22 6.28
C VAL A 171 -17.54 -22.70 5.96
N ILE A 172 -17.44 -21.53 5.32
CA ILE A 172 -16.18 -20.87 5.01
C ILE A 172 -15.40 -20.58 6.31
N ALA A 173 -16.06 -19.96 7.29
CA ALA A 173 -15.41 -19.58 8.55
C ALA A 173 -14.81 -20.78 9.30
N ARG A 174 -15.56 -21.88 9.43
CA ARG A 174 -15.06 -23.10 10.09
C ARG A 174 -13.86 -23.70 9.35
N ARG A 175 -13.84 -23.64 8.02
CA ARG A 175 -12.75 -24.18 7.22
C ARG A 175 -11.49 -23.33 7.40
N LEU A 176 -11.58 -22.02 7.25
CA LEU A 176 -10.45 -21.10 7.50
C LEU A 176 -9.87 -21.28 8.91
N GLN A 177 -10.72 -21.33 9.93
CA GLN A 177 -10.31 -21.52 11.32
C GLN A 177 -9.61 -22.87 11.56
N ARG A 178 -10.00 -23.93 10.84
CA ARG A 178 -9.34 -25.24 10.92
C ARG A 178 -7.89 -25.18 10.45
N PHE A 179 -7.57 -24.28 9.52
CA PHE A 179 -6.22 -24.05 8.99
C PHE A 179 -5.46 -22.94 9.75
N GLY A 180 -5.98 -22.50 10.91
CA GLY A 180 -5.32 -21.53 11.77
C GLY A 180 -5.52 -20.07 11.38
N LEU A 181 -6.26 -19.79 10.30
CA LEU A 181 -6.66 -18.43 9.93
C LEU A 181 -7.80 -17.98 10.85
N ALA A 182 -7.47 -17.14 11.83
CA ALA A 182 -8.42 -16.71 12.86
C ALA A 182 -9.03 -15.32 12.60
N ASP A 183 -8.27 -14.41 11.99
CA ASP A 183 -8.62 -12.99 11.86
C ASP A 183 -8.98 -12.64 10.42
N PHE A 184 -10.28 -12.61 10.13
CA PHE A 184 -10.79 -12.31 8.80
C PHE A 184 -12.20 -11.74 8.85
N VAL A 185 -12.65 -11.24 7.71
CA VAL A 185 -14.02 -10.78 7.48
C VAL A 185 -14.60 -11.47 6.25
N ILE A 186 -15.92 -11.70 6.30
CA ILE A 186 -16.72 -12.11 5.16
C ILE A 186 -17.82 -11.08 4.99
N ILE A 187 -17.81 -10.33 3.91
CA ILE A 187 -18.81 -9.29 3.62
C ILE A 187 -19.87 -9.88 2.70
N GLN A 188 -21.07 -10.02 3.24
CA GLN A 188 -22.24 -10.37 2.45
C GLN A 188 -22.86 -9.11 1.84
N SER A 189 -23.13 -9.13 0.55
CA SER A 189 -23.69 -7.97 -0.17
C SER A 189 -24.58 -8.41 -1.34
N ARG A 190 -25.31 -7.44 -1.90
CA ARG A 190 -26.06 -7.56 -3.16
C ARG A 190 -25.65 -6.43 -4.09
N ALA A 191 -25.31 -6.76 -5.33
CA ALA A 191 -24.98 -5.75 -6.32
C ALA A 191 -26.24 -4.99 -6.75
N THR A 192 -26.14 -3.67 -6.89
CA THR A 192 -27.23 -2.81 -7.38
C THR A 192 -27.39 -2.85 -8.90
N SER A 193 -26.40 -3.42 -9.60
CA SER A 193 -26.42 -3.58 -11.06
C SER A 193 -27.59 -4.47 -11.53
N PRO A 194 -28.42 -4.03 -12.49
CA PRO A 194 -29.53 -4.83 -13.01
C PRO A 194 -29.11 -6.21 -13.53
N ASN A 195 -27.90 -6.33 -14.10
CA ASN A 195 -27.35 -7.57 -14.64
C ASN A 195 -27.06 -8.63 -13.57
N LEU A 196 -26.93 -8.21 -12.30
CA LEU A 196 -26.65 -9.08 -11.15
C LEU A 196 -27.85 -9.14 -10.19
N CYS A 197 -29.01 -8.63 -10.61
CA CYS A 197 -30.22 -8.59 -9.79
C CYS A 197 -30.59 -9.99 -9.24
N GLY A 198 -30.96 -10.04 -7.96
CA GLY A 198 -31.35 -11.27 -7.26
C GLY A 198 -30.18 -12.10 -6.72
N ARG A 199 -28.95 -11.87 -7.19
CA ARG A 199 -27.75 -12.56 -6.71
C ARG A 199 -27.27 -11.99 -5.37
N SER A 200 -26.54 -12.79 -4.60
CA SER A 200 -25.85 -12.34 -3.38
C SER A 200 -24.39 -12.74 -3.46
N PHE A 201 -23.51 -11.97 -2.82
CA PHE A 201 -22.08 -12.16 -2.90
C PHE A 201 -21.47 -12.23 -1.51
N LEU A 202 -20.41 -13.03 -1.38
CA LEU A 202 -19.53 -13.04 -0.22
C LEU A 202 -18.14 -12.59 -0.64
N TYR A 203 -17.64 -11.52 -0.04
CA TYR A 203 -16.28 -11.01 -0.23
C TYR A 203 -15.44 -11.36 1.00
N PHE A 204 -14.33 -12.06 0.81
CA PHE A 204 -13.41 -12.45 1.87
C PHE A 204 -12.14 -11.62 1.83
N ALA A 205 -11.72 -11.18 3.01
CA ALA A 205 -10.45 -10.54 3.25
C ALA A 205 -9.93 -10.98 4.62
N GLN A 206 -8.62 -11.18 4.74
CA GLN A 206 -7.97 -11.61 5.98
C GLN A 206 -6.94 -10.60 6.46
N ARG A 207 -6.66 -10.62 7.75
CA ARG A 207 -5.50 -9.92 8.28
C ARG A 207 -4.23 -10.55 7.71
N GLU A 208 -3.34 -9.73 7.17
CA GLU A 208 -2.03 -10.18 6.72
C GLU A 208 -1.23 -10.75 7.91
N LEU A 209 -0.68 -11.95 7.72
CA LEU A 209 0.29 -12.53 8.63
C LEU A 209 1.70 -12.28 8.09
N ARG A 210 2.70 -12.35 8.97
CA ARG A 210 4.09 -12.36 8.50
C ARG A 210 4.37 -13.64 7.73
N PHE A 211 5.40 -13.57 6.90
CA PHE A 211 5.87 -14.71 6.15
C PHE A 211 6.15 -15.92 7.06
N GLU A 212 6.85 -15.74 8.19
CA GLU A 212 7.15 -16.84 9.12
C GLU A 212 5.91 -17.40 9.82
N GLU A 213 4.86 -16.58 9.98
CA GLU A 213 3.59 -17.04 10.55
C GLU A 213 2.81 -17.87 9.53
N TYR A 214 2.77 -17.45 8.26
CA TYR A 214 2.22 -18.27 7.20
C TYR A 214 2.99 -19.58 7.04
N MET A 215 4.33 -19.54 7.03
CA MET A 215 5.15 -20.75 6.91
C MET A 215 4.84 -21.77 8.01
N LYS A 216 4.66 -21.34 9.26
CA LYS A 216 4.27 -22.24 10.35
C LYS A 216 2.91 -22.90 10.12
N LEU A 217 1.95 -22.17 9.54
CA LEU A 217 0.64 -22.71 9.22
C LEU A 217 0.70 -23.69 8.04
N ILE A 218 1.49 -23.37 7.02
CA ILE A 218 1.74 -24.19 5.83
C ILE A 218 2.43 -25.50 6.24
N GLU A 219 3.56 -25.43 6.96
CA GLU A 219 4.31 -26.59 7.46
C GLU A 219 3.47 -27.51 8.35
N ALA A 220 2.52 -26.95 9.11
CA ALA A 220 1.61 -27.72 9.94
C ALA A 220 0.46 -28.38 9.16
N SER A 221 0.18 -27.91 7.94
CA SER A 221 -1.01 -28.29 7.17
C SER A 221 -0.70 -29.09 5.90
N PHE A 222 0.47 -28.90 5.30
CA PHE A 222 0.86 -29.47 4.00
C PHE A 222 1.56 -30.81 4.19
N GLU A 223 1.35 -31.74 3.26
CA GLU A 223 2.13 -32.96 3.16
C GLU A 223 3.54 -32.67 2.59
N GLU A 224 4.48 -33.61 2.73
CA GLU A 224 5.89 -33.42 2.36
C GLU A 224 6.09 -33.01 0.90
N VAL A 225 5.31 -33.59 -0.03
CA VAL A 225 5.38 -33.26 -1.46
C VAL A 225 4.85 -31.85 -1.73
N GLU A 226 3.72 -31.49 -1.13
CA GLU A 226 3.10 -30.17 -1.29
C GLU A 226 3.99 -29.06 -0.73
N LEU A 227 4.58 -29.30 0.44
CA LEU A 227 5.52 -28.39 1.06
C LEU A 227 6.76 -28.18 0.18
N LYS A 228 7.24 -29.23 -0.49
CA LYS A 228 8.36 -29.13 -1.42
C LYS A 228 7.99 -28.29 -2.64
N ASP A 229 6.86 -28.59 -3.29
CA ASP A 229 6.40 -27.83 -4.47
C ASP A 229 6.17 -26.35 -4.12
N PHE A 230 5.59 -26.07 -2.95
CA PHE A 230 5.44 -24.71 -2.44
C PHE A 230 6.79 -24.02 -2.24
N ASN A 231 7.75 -24.69 -1.57
CA ASN A 231 9.08 -24.15 -1.32
C ASN A 231 9.86 -23.86 -2.61
N ASP A 232 9.75 -24.73 -3.61
CA ASP A 232 10.38 -24.52 -4.92
C ASP A 232 9.79 -23.27 -5.61
N ARG A 233 8.46 -23.08 -5.55
CA ARG A 233 7.78 -21.91 -6.12
C ARG A 233 8.16 -20.58 -5.45
N ILE A 234 8.26 -20.54 -4.12
CA ILE A 234 8.61 -19.30 -3.40
C ILE A 234 10.10 -18.95 -3.48
N ALA A 235 10.97 -19.91 -3.83
CA ALA A 235 12.41 -19.69 -3.91
C ALA A 235 12.80 -18.72 -5.04
N ASP A 236 11.98 -18.65 -6.09
CA ASP A 236 12.19 -17.77 -7.24
C ASP A 236 11.69 -16.33 -7.00
N LEU A 237 10.95 -16.08 -5.92
CA LEU A 237 10.43 -14.75 -5.57
C LEU A 237 11.49 -13.96 -4.78
N THR A 238 11.95 -12.84 -5.34
CA THR A 238 12.97 -11.98 -4.70
C THR A 238 12.39 -11.08 -3.62
N GLU A 239 11.19 -10.55 -3.84
CA GLU A 239 10.57 -9.59 -2.93
C GLU A 239 9.81 -10.29 -1.79
N LEU A 240 9.97 -9.78 -0.56
CA LEU A 240 9.31 -10.33 0.62
C LEU A 240 7.78 -10.26 0.49
N GLU A 241 7.26 -9.18 -0.11
CA GLU A 241 5.83 -8.96 -0.28
C GLU A 241 5.20 -9.99 -1.21
N ASP A 242 5.88 -10.34 -2.31
CA ASP A 242 5.44 -11.41 -3.21
C ASP A 242 5.42 -12.76 -2.49
N ARG A 243 6.43 -13.05 -1.67
CA ARG A 243 6.49 -14.27 -0.84
C ARG A 243 5.36 -14.31 0.20
N VAL A 244 5.03 -13.17 0.80
CA VAL A 244 3.89 -13.04 1.74
C VAL A 244 2.57 -13.26 1.02
N ALA A 245 2.38 -12.67 -0.16
CA ALA A 245 1.18 -12.86 -0.98
C ALA A 245 1.00 -14.32 -1.40
N GLU A 246 2.06 -14.97 -1.88
CA GLU A 246 2.03 -16.38 -2.29
C GLU A 246 1.77 -17.33 -1.10
N ALA A 247 2.35 -17.04 0.06
CA ALA A 247 2.08 -17.79 1.29
C ALA A 247 0.64 -17.59 1.78
N SER A 248 0.10 -16.37 1.64
CA SER A 248 -1.30 -16.06 1.91
C SER A 248 -2.22 -16.88 0.99
N ASP A 249 -1.88 -17.01 -0.30
CA ASP A 249 -2.65 -17.77 -1.29
C ASP A 249 -2.65 -19.26 -0.98
N ALA A 250 -1.47 -19.83 -0.72
CA ALA A 250 -1.31 -21.23 -0.39
C ALA A 250 -2.20 -21.68 0.79
N MET A 251 -2.43 -20.82 1.78
CA MET A 251 -3.28 -21.14 2.93
C MET A 251 -4.74 -21.41 2.57
N TRP A 252 -5.25 -20.88 1.46
CA TRP A 252 -6.64 -21.10 1.05
C TRP A 252 -6.81 -21.79 -0.31
N GLU A 253 -5.79 -21.85 -1.18
CA GLU A 253 -5.87 -22.35 -2.55
C GLU A 253 -5.60 -23.86 -2.68
N LEU A 254 -4.59 -24.38 -1.99
CA LEU A 254 -4.06 -25.75 -2.17
C LEU A 254 -4.66 -26.76 -1.18
N HIS A 255 -6.00 -26.89 -1.12
CA HIS A 255 -6.74 -27.87 -0.29
C HIS A 255 -7.10 -27.48 1.16
N GLY A 256 -6.75 -26.26 1.60
CA GLY A 256 -6.90 -25.84 2.99
C GLY A 256 -8.14 -25.02 3.33
N GLY A 257 -8.06 -23.70 3.18
CA GLY A 257 -8.95 -22.76 3.85
C GLY A 257 -10.32 -22.46 3.22
N VAL A 258 -10.42 -22.35 1.89
CA VAL A 258 -11.67 -21.94 1.22
C VAL A 258 -12.40 -23.16 0.63
N PRO A 259 -13.70 -23.36 0.92
CA PRO A 259 -14.48 -24.40 0.27
C PRO A 259 -14.58 -24.20 -1.24
N GLY A 260 -14.44 -25.28 -2.02
CA GLY A 260 -14.68 -25.23 -3.46
C GLY A 260 -16.11 -24.76 -3.77
N ARG A 261 -16.34 -24.14 -4.94
CA ARG A 261 -17.64 -23.53 -5.30
C ARG A 261 -18.85 -24.43 -5.03
N MET A 262 -18.74 -25.73 -5.32
CA MET A 262 -19.83 -26.70 -5.14
C MET A 262 -20.12 -27.02 -3.67
N GLU A 263 -19.11 -26.96 -2.80
CA GLU A 263 -19.24 -27.28 -1.37
C GLU A 263 -20.05 -26.22 -0.62
N ILE A 264 -19.95 -24.96 -1.06
CA ILE A 264 -20.65 -23.82 -0.47
C ILE A 264 -21.89 -23.39 -1.25
N GLY A 265 -22.16 -24.02 -2.40
CA GLY A 265 -23.30 -23.65 -3.26
C GLY A 265 -23.12 -22.30 -3.96
N SER A 266 -21.86 -21.95 -4.27
CA SER A 266 -21.53 -20.78 -5.09
C SER A 266 -21.59 -21.13 -6.58
N ASP A 267 -22.14 -20.23 -7.39
CA ASP A 267 -22.14 -20.39 -8.85
C ASP A 267 -20.85 -19.87 -9.48
N THR A 268 -20.24 -18.84 -8.87
CA THR A 268 -19.02 -18.18 -9.35
C THR A 268 -17.98 -18.05 -8.26
N VAL A 269 -16.71 -17.99 -8.65
CA VAL A 269 -15.59 -17.68 -7.76
C VAL A 269 -14.60 -16.84 -8.54
N GLU A 270 -14.08 -15.80 -7.90
CA GLU A 270 -13.13 -14.88 -8.50
C GLU A 270 -12.07 -14.48 -7.47
N ILE A 271 -10.80 -14.45 -7.90
CA ILE A 271 -9.71 -13.85 -7.13
C ILE A 271 -9.96 -12.34 -7.08
N SER A 272 -9.90 -11.78 -5.88
CA SER A 272 -10.02 -10.35 -5.65
C SER A 272 -8.75 -9.80 -4.99
N HIS A 273 -8.66 -8.47 -4.94
CA HIS A 273 -7.55 -7.69 -4.42
C HIS A 273 -8.06 -6.26 -4.17
N PRO A 274 -7.29 -5.37 -3.52
CA PRO A 274 -7.81 -4.06 -3.11
C PRO A 274 -8.45 -3.24 -4.23
N GLU A 275 -7.94 -3.30 -5.46
CA GLU A 275 -8.50 -2.55 -6.58
C GLU A 275 -9.84 -3.06 -7.07
N LYS A 276 -10.04 -4.38 -7.04
CA LYS A 276 -11.37 -4.95 -7.27
C LYS A 276 -12.29 -4.60 -6.11
N GLY A 277 -11.78 -4.61 -4.88
CA GLY A 277 -12.51 -4.11 -3.69
C GLY A 277 -12.98 -2.66 -3.86
N ASN A 278 -12.12 -1.79 -4.39
CA ASN A 278 -12.42 -0.38 -4.69
C ASN A 278 -13.60 -0.23 -5.66
N ILE A 279 -13.62 -1.01 -6.74
CA ILE A 279 -14.71 -1.00 -7.72
C ILE A 279 -15.96 -1.67 -7.13
N TRP A 280 -15.78 -2.77 -6.42
CA TRP A 280 -16.86 -3.59 -5.88
C TRP A 280 -17.65 -2.85 -4.81
N PHE A 281 -16.96 -2.16 -3.90
CA PHE A 281 -17.52 -1.39 -2.79
C PHE A 281 -17.57 0.12 -3.03
N LYS A 282 -17.52 0.55 -4.29
CA LYS A 282 -17.78 1.95 -4.64
C LYS A 282 -19.16 2.38 -4.11
N ASP A 283 -19.30 3.65 -3.76
CA ASP A 283 -20.56 4.22 -3.30
C ASP A 283 -21.72 3.87 -4.25
N GLY A 284 -22.76 3.24 -3.68
CA GLY A 284 -23.96 2.81 -4.40
C GLY A 284 -23.82 1.56 -5.27
N ALA A 285 -22.65 0.90 -5.33
CA ALA A 285 -22.47 -0.34 -6.09
C ALA A 285 -23.09 -1.57 -5.40
N GLN A 286 -23.16 -1.55 -4.08
CA GLN A 286 -23.70 -2.64 -3.26
C GLN A 286 -24.79 -2.11 -2.32
N GLU A 287 -25.69 -3.01 -1.96
CA GLU A 287 -26.72 -2.84 -0.94
C GLU A 287 -26.79 -4.08 -0.04
N ASP A 288 -27.58 -4.00 1.03
CA ASP A 288 -27.73 -5.09 2.02
C ASP A 288 -26.40 -5.60 2.59
N ILE A 289 -25.43 -4.70 2.78
CA ILE A 289 -24.07 -5.05 3.27
C ILE A 289 -24.14 -5.54 4.71
N ILE A 290 -23.62 -6.74 4.96
CA ILE A 290 -23.49 -7.35 6.28
C ILE A 290 -22.05 -7.85 6.43
N ILE A 291 -21.32 -7.31 7.41
CA ILE A 291 -19.94 -7.74 7.70
C ILE A 291 -19.96 -8.83 8.78
N HIS A 292 -19.58 -10.04 8.40
CA HIS A 292 -19.34 -11.14 9.32
C HIS A 292 -17.89 -11.09 9.77
N ARG A 293 -17.67 -10.81 11.06
CA ARG A 293 -16.34 -10.58 11.64
C ARG A 293 -15.85 -11.78 12.44
N PHE A 294 -14.57 -12.13 12.31
CA PHE A 294 -13.96 -13.27 13.00
C PHE A 294 -12.63 -12.90 13.65
N GLY A 295 -12.28 -13.61 14.74
CA GLY A 295 -11.07 -13.35 15.52
C GLY A 295 -11.04 -11.93 16.08
N ARG A 296 -9.93 -11.24 15.89
CA ARG A 296 -9.71 -9.86 16.35
C ARG A 296 -10.54 -8.82 15.62
N PHE A 297 -11.21 -9.15 14.52
CA PHE A 297 -12.19 -8.24 13.90
C PHE A 297 -13.50 -8.15 14.70
N VAL A 298 -13.74 -9.06 15.67
CA VAL A 298 -14.85 -8.93 16.63
C VAL A 298 -14.49 -7.85 17.67
N ASP A 299 -14.35 -6.62 17.18
CA ASP A 299 -13.96 -5.44 17.93
C ASP A 299 -15.08 -4.39 17.86
N PRO A 300 -15.71 -4.02 19.00
CA PRO A 300 -16.76 -3.00 19.02
C PRO A 300 -16.28 -1.59 18.68
N TRP A 301 -14.96 -1.35 18.69
CA TRP A 301 -14.36 -0.04 18.39
C TRP A 301 -13.93 0.11 16.93
N LEU A 302 -13.95 -0.99 16.17
CA LEU A 302 -13.70 -0.97 14.73
C LEU A 302 -15.05 -0.85 14.02
N ASP A 303 -15.27 0.24 13.28
CA ASP A 303 -16.49 0.38 12.49
C ASP A 303 -16.40 -0.39 11.14
N ASP A 304 -17.57 -0.71 10.58
CA ASP A 304 -17.66 -1.45 9.31
C ASP A 304 -17.14 -0.65 8.12
N TYR A 305 -17.23 0.69 8.18
CA TYR A 305 -16.75 1.59 7.14
C TYR A 305 -15.22 1.52 6.99
N THR A 306 -14.50 1.50 8.10
CA THR A 306 -13.03 1.38 8.16
C THR A 306 -12.58 0.05 7.55
N ILE A 307 -13.29 -1.06 7.84
CA ILE A 307 -12.97 -2.37 7.23
C ILE A 307 -13.15 -2.31 5.71
N ILE A 308 -14.23 -1.71 5.23
CA ILE A 308 -14.48 -1.56 3.79
C ILE A 308 -13.42 -0.67 3.15
N ASP A 309 -13.06 0.46 3.78
CA ASP A 309 -12.04 1.38 3.26
C ASP A 309 -10.65 0.73 3.19
N GLU A 310 -10.28 -0.08 4.20
CA GLU A 310 -9.04 -0.88 4.17
C GLU A 310 -9.08 -1.93 3.05
N ILE A 311 -10.22 -2.60 2.83
CA ILE A 311 -10.39 -3.55 1.71
C ILE A 311 -10.29 -2.86 0.35
N ARG A 312 -10.70 -1.60 0.23
CA ARG A 312 -10.57 -0.81 -1.00
C ARG A 312 -9.11 -0.41 -1.29
N GLY A 313 -8.22 -0.53 -0.31
CA GLY A 313 -6.78 -0.26 -0.42
C GLY A 313 -6.39 1.20 -0.62
N ASP A 314 -7.34 2.13 -0.45
CA ASP A 314 -7.06 3.56 -0.58
C ASP A 314 -6.08 4.02 0.53
N GLY A 315 -5.95 3.28 1.64
CA GLY A 315 -5.04 3.61 2.74
C GLY A 315 -3.56 3.30 2.48
N GLY A 316 -3.19 2.64 1.39
CA GLY A 316 -1.83 2.15 1.13
C GLY A 316 -1.66 0.65 1.33
N GLU A 317 -2.76 -0.09 1.42
CA GLU A 317 -2.81 -1.54 1.25
C GLU A 317 -2.74 -1.95 -0.23
N SER A 318 -2.90 -1.00 -1.16
CA SER A 318 -2.63 -1.19 -2.59
C SER A 318 -1.18 -0.84 -2.92
N ASP A 319 -0.55 -1.64 -3.78
CA ASP A 319 0.82 -1.41 -4.24
C ASP A 319 0.94 -0.23 -5.22
N PHE A 320 -0.18 0.27 -5.74
CA PHE A 320 -0.18 1.34 -6.73
C PHE A 320 -1.25 2.41 -6.47
N ARG A 321 -1.96 2.39 -5.35
CA ARG A 321 -2.86 3.46 -4.91
C ARG A 321 -2.62 3.87 -3.47
N LEU A 322 -2.68 5.17 -3.23
CA LEU A 322 -2.52 5.74 -1.89
C LEU A 322 -3.40 6.98 -1.76
N ARG A 323 -4.07 7.09 -0.63
CA ARG A 323 -4.74 8.27 -0.10
C ARG A 323 -4.40 8.32 1.38
N PHE A 324 -3.51 9.23 1.76
CA PHE A 324 -3.10 9.36 3.14
C PHE A 324 -2.83 10.81 3.52
N ALA A 325 -3.22 11.16 4.74
CA ALA A 325 -2.97 12.47 5.32
C ALA A 325 -2.19 12.33 6.63
N ALA A 326 -1.20 13.18 6.83
CA ALA A 326 -0.37 13.21 8.03
C ALA A 326 -0.11 14.65 8.47
N HIS A 327 0.01 14.85 9.78
CA HIS A 327 0.44 16.12 10.35
C HIS A 327 1.93 16.09 10.69
N THR A 328 2.66 17.16 10.34
CA THR A 328 4.11 17.25 10.56
C THR A 328 4.52 17.27 12.04
N ASP A 329 3.60 17.53 12.97
CA ASP A 329 3.80 17.44 14.42
C ASP A 329 3.49 16.06 15.02
N SER A 330 3.10 15.08 14.18
CA SER A 330 2.84 13.70 14.58
C SER A 330 3.90 12.74 14.00
N PRO A 331 4.96 12.41 14.77
CA PRO A 331 5.99 11.48 14.31
C PRO A 331 5.47 10.13 13.82
N PRO A 332 4.46 9.49 14.47
CA PRO A 332 3.89 8.23 13.97
C PRO A 332 3.21 8.39 12.60
N GLN A 333 2.43 9.45 12.39
CA GLN A 333 1.78 9.68 11.09
C GLN A 333 2.81 9.97 10.00
N MET A 334 3.85 10.75 10.31
CA MET A 334 4.92 11.04 9.36
C MET A 334 5.79 9.81 9.06
N ALA A 335 5.98 8.90 10.02
CA ALA A 335 6.63 7.61 9.77
C ALA A 335 5.78 6.76 8.82
N ALA A 336 4.48 6.64 9.08
CA ALA A 336 3.55 5.92 8.21
C ALA A 336 3.48 6.51 6.79
N LEU A 337 3.43 7.85 6.65
CA LEU A 337 3.44 8.51 5.34
C LEU A 337 4.69 8.16 4.54
N ARG A 338 5.88 8.20 5.17
CA ARG A 338 7.15 7.86 4.49
C ARG A 338 7.17 6.40 4.03
N GLN A 339 6.78 5.48 4.90
CA GLN A 339 6.72 4.05 4.55
C GLN A 339 5.75 3.79 3.39
N ARG A 340 4.57 4.45 3.39
CA ARG A 340 3.59 4.31 2.30
C ARG A 340 4.08 4.93 0.98
N VAL A 341 4.82 6.04 1.05
CA VAL A 341 5.48 6.68 -0.11
C VAL A 341 6.59 5.78 -0.67
N GLU A 342 7.37 5.15 0.20
CA GLU A 342 8.39 4.17 -0.19
C GLU A 342 7.76 2.96 -0.90
N ASN A 343 6.62 2.47 -0.40
CA ASN A 343 5.89 1.36 -1.02
C ASN A 343 5.33 1.73 -2.41
N ILE A 344 4.49 2.77 -2.49
CA ILE A 344 3.78 3.08 -3.74
C ILE A 344 4.70 3.55 -4.88
N PHE A 345 5.85 4.16 -4.55
CA PHE A 345 6.82 4.62 -5.54
C PHE A 345 8.09 3.76 -5.56
N PHE A 346 8.02 2.52 -5.08
CA PHE A 346 9.17 1.61 -5.01
C PHE A 346 9.90 1.49 -6.37
N PHE A 347 9.15 1.29 -7.46
CA PHE A 347 9.70 1.22 -8.83
C PHE A 347 9.78 2.59 -9.53
N ASN A 348 9.35 3.67 -8.87
CA ASN A 348 9.36 5.03 -9.40
C ASN A 348 10.28 5.94 -8.58
N GLU A 349 11.59 5.70 -8.70
CA GLU A 349 12.63 6.42 -7.95
C GLU A 349 12.55 7.95 -8.11
N THR A 350 12.08 8.42 -9.28
CA THR A 350 11.94 9.85 -9.56
C THR A 350 10.87 10.49 -8.68
N TRP A 351 9.69 9.90 -8.59
CA TRP A 351 8.64 10.40 -7.71
C TRP A 351 8.90 10.08 -6.25
N LEU A 352 9.48 8.92 -5.91
CA LEU A 352 9.94 8.62 -4.56
C LEU A 352 10.84 9.73 -4.03
N GLY A 353 11.90 10.07 -4.77
CA GLY A 353 12.83 11.14 -4.42
C GLY A 353 12.14 12.50 -4.31
N SER A 354 11.27 12.84 -5.27
CA SER A 354 10.60 14.14 -5.33
C SER A 354 9.58 14.33 -4.21
N VAL A 355 8.75 13.33 -3.94
CA VAL A 355 7.73 13.34 -2.88
C VAL A 355 8.39 13.34 -1.50
N MET A 356 9.47 12.57 -1.30
CA MET A 356 10.24 12.61 -0.06
C MET A 356 10.90 13.99 0.17
N GLN A 357 11.30 14.69 -0.90
CA GLN A 357 11.74 16.08 -0.78
C GLN A 357 10.60 17.04 -0.43
N LEU A 358 9.41 16.87 -1.00
CA LEU A 358 8.22 17.66 -0.67
C LEU A 358 7.78 17.46 0.78
N ILE A 359 7.84 16.23 1.29
CA ILE A 359 7.59 15.91 2.71
C ILE A 359 8.59 16.67 3.59
N ARG A 360 9.89 16.59 3.29
CA ARG A 360 10.92 17.36 4.04
C ARG A 360 10.73 18.87 3.94
N TYR A 361 10.22 19.35 2.81
CA TYR A 361 9.86 20.76 2.63
C TYR A 361 8.71 21.16 3.55
N ALA A 362 7.66 20.32 3.67
CA ALA A 362 6.55 20.52 4.61
C ALA A 362 7.03 20.55 6.07
N GLU A 363 7.91 19.63 6.46
CA GLU A 363 8.45 19.54 7.83
C GLU A 363 9.30 20.75 8.25
N ARG A 364 9.82 21.51 7.27
CA ARG A 364 10.60 22.72 7.51
C ARG A 364 9.74 23.98 7.61
N LYS A 365 8.43 23.88 7.39
CA LYS A 365 7.51 24.99 7.62
C LYS A 365 7.45 25.29 9.12
N SER A 366 7.35 26.57 9.47
CA SER A 366 7.34 27.02 10.86
C SER A 366 6.09 26.62 11.64
N SER A 367 5.04 26.21 10.92
CA SER A 367 3.74 25.83 11.45
C SER A 367 3.45 24.34 11.29
N ARG A 368 2.44 23.87 12.02
CA ARG A 368 1.91 22.51 11.91
C ARG A 368 1.28 22.35 10.53
N ALA A 369 2.00 21.73 9.62
CA ALA A 369 1.51 21.48 8.27
C ALA A 369 0.76 20.15 8.22
N ARG A 370 -0.32 20.11 7.44
CA ARG A 370 -0.96 18.86 7.01
C ARG A 370 -0.45 18.54 5.62
N VAL A 371 0.01 17.31 5.44
CA VAL A 371 0.41 16.76 4.13
C VAL A 371 -0.61 15.71 3.74
N GLU A 372 -1.27 15.90 2.61
CA GLU A 372 -2.17 14.92 2.03
C GLU A 372 -1.64 14.46 0.67
N LEU A 373 -1.56 13.15 0.48
CA LEU A 373 -1.08 12.53 -0.75
C LEU A 373 -2.17 11.61 -1.30
N ILE A 374 -2.57 11.87 -2.53
CA ILE A 374 -3.36 10.96 -3.36
C ILE A 374 -2.49 10.53 -4.53
N ALA A 375 -2.21 9.25 -4.70
CA ALA A 375 -1.33 8.75 -5.73
C ALA A 375 -1.89 7.50 -6.41
N TYR A 376 -1.58 7.37 -7.69
CA TYR A 376 -1.80 6.21 -8.53
C TYR A 376 -0.55 5.95 -9.36
N SER A 377 0.18 4.85 -9.09
CA SER A 377 1.45 4.52 -9.75
C SER A 377 1.44 3.07 -10.24
N PRO A 378 0.71 2.74 -11.32
CA PRO A 378 0.57 1.36 -11.81
C PRO A 378 1.81 0.79 -12.50
N GLU A 379 2.85 1.61 -12.72
CA GLU A 379 4.10 1.22 -13.41
C GLU A 379 3.89 0.56 -14.78
N ASP A 380 2.98 1.14 -15.57
CA ASP A 380 2.59 0.62 -16.88
C ASP A 380 2.31 1.74 -17.88
N ILE A 381 3.39 2.40 -18.33
CA ILE A 381 3.27 3.54 -19.23
C ILE A 381 2.68 3.17 -20.61
N LEU A 382 2.90 1.93 -21.07
CA LEU A 382 2.39 1.48 -22.37
C LEU A 382 0.86 1.39 -22.36
N ARG A 383 0.28 0.84 -21.28
CA ARG A 383 -1.17 0.81 -21.10
C ARG A 383 -1.75 2.21 -20.96
N ALA A 384 -1.05 3.09 -20.24
CA ALA A 384 -1.45 4.48 -20.09
C ALA A 384 -1.50 5.22 -21.44
N LEU A 385 -0.49 5.06 -22.30
CA LEU A 385 -0.45 5.64 -23.64
C LEU A 385 -1.55 5.08 -24.55
N ALA A 386 -1.75 3.75 -24.54
CA ALA A 386 -2.77 3.11 -25.35
C ALA A 386 -4.18 3.58 -24.95
N ALA A 387 -4.46 3.72 -23.65
CA ALA A 387 -5.73 4.25 -23.18
C ALA A 387 -5.91 5.74 -23.45
N SER A 388 -4.85 6.53 -23.27
CA SER A 388 -4.87 7.96 -23.55
C SER A 388 -5.16 8.26 -25.02
N ALA A 389 -4.87 7.32 -25.93
CA ALA A 389 -5.24 7.43 -27.35
C ALA A 389 -6.75 7.48 -27.58
N PHE A 390 -7.54 6.98 -26.61
CA PHE A 390 -9.00 7.08 -26.57
C PHE A 390 -9.49 8.19 -25.64
N GLY A 391 -8.62 9.01 -25.07
CA GLY A 391 -8.97 10.02 -24.06
C GLY A 391 -9.16 9.46 -22.65
N PHE A 392 -8.96 8.15 -22.43
CA PHE A 392 -9.11 7.55 -21.11
C PHE A 392 -7.85 7.76 -20.25
N VAL A 393 -7.96 8.62 -19.24
CA VAL A 393 -6.85 8.94 -18.32
C VAL A 393 -6.74 8.00 -17.11
N GLY A 394 -7.64 7.02 -16.97
CA GLY A 394 -7.74 6.17 -15.78
C GLY A 394 -6.55 5.24 -15.54
N TYR A 395 -5.68 5.03 -16.54
CA TYR A 395 -4.41 4.30 -16.41
C TYR A 395 -3.19 5.21 -16.33
N LEU A 396 -3.36 6.54 -16.40
CA LEU A 396 -2.24 7.46 -16.34
C LEU A 396 -1.68 7.49 -14.90
N PRO A 397 -0.39 7.18 -14.68
CA PRO A 397 0.21 7.39 -13.37
C PRO A 397 0.11 8.87 -12.98
N THR A 398 -0.31 9.14 -11.74
CA THR A 398 -0.46 10.50 -11.20
C THR A 398 -0.18 10.52 -9.71
N PHE A 399 0.23 11.68 -9.19
CA PHE A 399 0.00 11.98 -7.77
C PHE A 399 -0.47 13.42 -7.59
N ASN A 400 -1.18 13.67 -6.51
CA ASN A 400 -1.55 14.97 -6.01
C ASN A 400 -1.13 15.05 -4.54
N LEU A 401 -0.17 15.92 -4.25
CA LEU A 401 0.32 16.20 -2.91
C LEU A 401 -0.09 17.62 -2.53
N VAL A 402 -0.84 17.73 -1.44
CA VAL A 402 -1.31 19.00 -0.87
C VAL A 402 -0.58 19.23 0.45
N ILE A 403 0.02 20.41 0.59
CA ILE A 403 0.60 20.88 1.86
C ILE A 403 -0.23 22.07 2.32
N GLU A 404 -0.92 21.90 3.44
CA GLU A 404 -1.69 22.96 4.10
C GLU A 404 -0.93 23.45 5.32
N HIS A 405 -0.64 24.74 5.40
CA HIS A 405 0.05 25.36 6.54
C HIS A 405 -0.39 26.81 6.69
N ASP A 406 -0.68 27.27 7.91
CA ASP A 406 -1.11 28.66 8.19
C ASP A 406 -2.25 29.22 7.31
N GLY A 407 -3.13 28.35 6.78
CA GLY A 407 -4.20 28.72 5.85
C GLY A 407 -3.78 28.84 4.38
N ASP A 408 -2.48 28.73 4.09
CA ASP A 408 -1.96 28.56 2.74
C ASP A 408 -2.06 27.09 2.30
N VAL A 409 -2.43 26.88 1.04
CA VAL A 409 -2.53 25.56 0.40
C VAL A 409 -1.60 25.53 -0.79
N GLU A 410 -0.60 24.64 -0.73
CA GLU A 410 0.34 24.40 -1.83
C GLU A 410 0.03 23.02 -2.45
N GLN A 411 -0.32 23.00 -3.74
CA GLN A 411 -0.64 21.78 -4.47
C GLN A 411 0.47 21.42 -5.46
N PHE A 412 0.88 20.15 -5.43
CA PHE A 412 1.89 19.56 -6.32
C PHE A 412 1.31 18.36 -7.05
N ILE A 413 1.50 18.30 -8.36
CA ILE A 413 0.94 17.27 -9.23
C ILE A 413 2.09 16.52 -9.90
N GLY A 414 2.12 15.20 -9.77
CA GLY A 414 3.00 14.34 -10.54
C GLY A 414 2.34 13.90 -11.84
N LEU A 415 3.00 14.12 -12.98
CA LEU A 415 2.57 13.62 -14.29
C LEU A 415 3.77 13.12 -15.12
N PRO A 416 3.58 12.12 -16.00
CA PRO A 416 4.53 11.84 -17.06
C PRO A 416 4.60 13.00 -18.06
N GLU A 417 5.80 13.28 -18.55
CA GLU A 417 6.04 14.27 -19.59
C GLU A 417 6.96 13.74 -20.67
N TRP A 418 6.78 14.27 -21.87
CA TRP A 418 7.53 13.89 -23.06
C TRP A 418 8.61 14.94 -23.39
N ASN A 419 9.78 14.48 -23.80
CA ASN A 419 10.90 15.35 -24.14
C ASN A 419 10.90 15.83 -25.61
N GLY A 420 10.03 15.29 -26.47
CA GLY A 420 10.00 15.60 -27.90
C GLY A 420 10.64 14.57 -28.82
N SER A 421 11.18 13.47 -28.31
CA SER A 421 11.79 12.43 -29.14
C SER A 421 10.74 11.64 -29.92
N THR A 422 11.06 11.27 -31.15
CA THR A 422 10.23 10.35 -31.94
C THR A 422 10.13 9.00 -31.22
N PRO A 423 8.92 8.54 -30.82
CA PRO A 423 8.75 7.24 -30.18
C PRO A 423 9.03 6.10 -31.18
N ASN A 424 9.55 4.98 -30.68
CA ASN A 424 9.74 3.76 -31.47
C ASN A 424 9.24 2.55 -30.69
N PHE A 425 7.95 2.26 -30.79
CA PHE A 425 7.36 1.13 -30.06
C PHE A 425 7.85 -0.21 -30.58
N GLY A 426 8.22 -0.31 -31.86
CA GLY A 426 8.80 -1.54 -32.41
C GLY A 426 10.10 -1.93 -31.71
N LYS A 427 10.97 -0.94 -31.44
CA LYS A 427 12.19 -1.12 -30.66
C LYS A 427 11.86 -1.54 -29.22
N VAL A 428 10.91 -0.87 -28.57
CA VAL A 428 10.48 -1.22 -27.21
C VAL A 428 10.00 -2.67 -27.12
N ILE A 429 9.14 -3.11 -28.05
CA ILE A 429 8.66 -4.50 -28.08
C ILE A 429 9.81 -5.49 -28.33
N ALA A 430 10.76 -5.14 -29.21
CA ALA A 430 11.90 -6.00 -29.51
C ALA A 430 12.87 -6.16 -28.32
N GLU A 431 13.19 -5.06 -27.63
CA GLU A 431 14.19 -5.03 -26.57
C GLU A 431 13.64 -5.54 -25.23
N HIS A 432 12.38 -5.23 -24.89
CA HIS A 432 11.81 -5.53 -23.58
C HIS A 432 10.87 -6.73 -23.58
N PHE A 433 10.34 -7.14 -24.74
CA PHE A 433 9.32 -8.21 -24.84
C PHE A 433 9.65 -9.25 -25.92
N SER A 434 10.94 -9.45 -26.22
CA SER A 434 11.43 -10.44 -27.20
C SER A 434 10.81 -10.32 -28.62
N GLY A 435 10.31 -9.14 -28.98
CA GLY A 435 9.66 -8.89 -30.27
C GLY A 435 8.22 -9.38 -30.39
N ASP A 436 7.63 -9.91 -29.31
CA ASP A 436 6.25 -10.37 -29.27
C ASP A 436 5.39 -9.48 -28.37
N GLY A 437 4.30 -8.93 -28.91
CA GLY A 437 3.33 -8.17 -28.14
C GLY A 437 2.64 -8.99 -27.06
N PHE A 438 2.60 -10.32 -27.18
CA PHE A 438 2.13 -11.19 -26.10
C PHE A 438 3.12 -11.26 -24.93
N GLY A 439 4.42 -11.06 -25.19
CA GLY A 439 5.47 -10.99 -24.18
C GLY A 439 5.20 -9.91 -23.12
N TYR A 440 4.57 -8.79 -23.51
CA TYR A 440 4.11 -7.77 -22.57
C TYR A 440 3.10 -8.30 -21.53
N PHE A 441 2.11 -9.10 -21.97
CA PHE A 441 1.10 -9.64 -21.06
C PHE A 441 1.70 -10.69 -20.11
N ILE A 442 2.68 -11.46 -20.58
CA ILE A 442 3.46 -12.38 -19.73
C ILE A 442 4.26 -11.60 -18.69
N ALA A 443 4.98 -10.55 -19.08
CA ALA A 443 5.71 -9.70 -18.16
C ALA A 443 4.79 -9.06 -17.11
N CYS A 444 3.58 -8.64 -17.50
CA CYS A 444 2.58 -8.13 -16.55
C CYS A 444 2.07 -9.22 -15.59
N HIS A 445 1.88 -10.44 -16.08
CA HIS A 445 1.40 -11.56 -15.26
C HIS A 445 2.38 -11.90 -14.13
N PHE A 446 3.68 -11.81 -14.40
CA PHE A 446 4.75 -12.05 -13.42
C PHE A 446 5.26 -10.76 -12.75
N GLY A 447 4.67 -9.60 -13.07
CA GLY A 447 5.04 -8.31 -12.48
C GLY A 447 6.39 -7.74 -12.93
N GLU A 448 7.10 -8.39 -13.87
CA GLU A 448 8.37 -7.95 -14.45
C GLU A 448 8.25 -6.61 -15.17
N ASN A 449 7.05 -6.28 -15.66
CA ASN A 449 6.79 -4.99 -16.32
C ASN A 449 7.13 -3.78 -15.42
N ARG A 450 7.00 -3.93 -14.10
CA ARG A 450 7.19 -2.86 -13.12
C ARG A 450 8.65 -2.39 -13.08
N SER A 451 9.60 -3.33 -13.11
CA SER A 451 11.04 -3.01 -13.05
C SER A 451 11.56 -2.42 -14.35
N MET A 452 11.01 -2.82 -15.51
CA MET A 452 11.39 -2.28 -16.83
C MET A 452 10.67 -0.98 -17.21
N ASN A 453 9.64 -0.55 -16.48
CA ASN A 453 8.81 0.61 -16.84
C ASN A 453 9.65 1.89 -17.01
N HIS A 454 10.66 2.12 -16.16
CA HIS A 454 11.55 3.28 -16.27
C HIS A 454 12.37 3.28 -17.57
N ASP A 455 12.90 2.11 -17.96
CA ASP A 455 13.69 1.96 -19.18
C ASP A 455 12.81 2.15 -20.42
N ILE A 456 11.61 1.58 -20.42
CA ILE A 456 10.60 1.79 -21.47
C ILE A 456 10.25 3.27 -21.61
N MET A 457 10.04 3.97 -20.49
CA MET A 457 9.80 5.41 -20.51
C MET A 457 10.98 6.16 -21.15
N ALA A 458 12.21 5.85 -20.76
CA ALA A 458 13.39 6.50 -21.29
C ALA A 458 13.54 6.28 -22.81
N ASP A 459 13.29 5.06 -23.31
CA ASP A 459 13.30 4.72 -24.74
C ASP A 459 12.24 5.48 -25.55
N LEU A 460 11.11 5.83 -24.92
CA LEU A 460 10.04 6.64 -25.51
C LEU A 460 10.24 8.16 -25.32
N GLY A 461 11.31 8.57 -24.64
CA GLY A 461 11.58 9.95 -24.25
C GLY A 461 10.59 10.52 -23.24
N LEU A 462 10.01 9.65 -22.43
CA LEU A 462 9.14 9.98 -21.32
C LEU A 462 9.94 10.05 -20.03
N ARG A 463 9.47 10.88 -19.11
CA ARG A 463 9.97 10.94 -17.73
C ARG A 463 8.89 11.39 -16.78
N TYR A 464 9.06 11.09 -15.51
CA TYR A 464 8.19 11.61 -14.45
C TYR A 464 8.58 13.04 -14.08
N GLY A 465 7.59 13.93 -14.04
CA GLY A 465 7.73 15.33 -13.64
C GLY A 465 6.88 15.66 -12.42
N VAL A 466 7.22 16.75 -11.75
CA VAL A 466 6.41 17.36 -10.68
C VAL A 466 6.09 18.79 -11.07
N PHE A 467 4.82 19.15 -10.90
CA PHE A 467 4.26 20.40 -11.36
C PHE A 467 3.46 21.07 -10.26
N ARG A 468 3.20 22.37 -10.43
CA ARG A 468 2.22 23.13 -9.66
C ARG A 468 1.50 24.12 -10.57
N GLU A 469 0.37 24.64 -10.12
CA GLU A 469 -0.27 25.76 -10.79
C GLU A 469 0.48 27.06 -10.51
N GLY A 470 1.00 27.68 -11.58
CA GLY A 470 1.66 28.97 -11.55
C GLY A 470 0.74 30.09 -12.05
N LYS A 471 1.23 31.34 -12.00
CA LYS A 471 0.44 32.51 -12.45
C LYS A 471 0.10 32.48 -13.94
N SER A 472 0.90 31.80 -14.75
CA SER A 472 0.77 31.72 -16.21
C SER A 472 0.45 30.30 -16.70
N GLY A 473 -0.04 29.43 -15.81
CA GLY A 473 -0.33 28.02 -16.10
C GLY A 473 0.63 27.07 -15.37
N LEU A 474 0.67 25.82 -15.83
CA LEU A 474 1.42 24.74 -15.19
C LEU A 474 2.94 25.01 -15.21
N GLU A 475 3.58 24.93 -14.04
CA GLU A 475 5.03 25.11 -13.89
C GLU A 475 5.68 23.79 -13.44
N ARG A 476 6.72 23.34 -14.14
CA ARG A 476 7.58 22.24 -13.66
C ARG A 476 8.40 22.76 -12.47
N VAL A 477 8.40 22.02 -11.37
CA VAL A 477 9.06 22.44 -10.13
C VAL A 477 9.92 21.35 -9.51
N ARG A 478 10.82 21.78 -8.62
CA ARG A 478 11.55 20.90 -7.71
C ARG A 478 11.79 21.60 -6.38
N VAL A 479 12.07 20.82 -5.35
CA VAL A 479 12.51 21.34 -4.06
C VAL A 479 14.00 21.72 -4.14
N GLN A 480 14.33 22.91 -3.66
CA GLN A 480 15.72 23.36 -3.46
C GLN A 480 15.87 23.93 -2.05
N GLY A 481 16.40 23.13 -1.13
CA GLY A 481 16.50 23.51 0.27
C GLY A 481 15.11 23.65 0.91
N SER A 482 14.77 24.88 1.33
CA SER A 482 13.46 25.23 1.93
C SER A 482 12.54 25.96 0.95
N SER A 483 12.81 25.88 -0.35
CA SER A 483 12.08 26.62 -1.37
C SER A 483 11.68 25.73 -2.54
N ILE A 484 10.58 26.09 -3.21
CA ILE A 484 10.16 25.50 -4.47
C ILE A 484 10.69 26.38 -5.60
N VAL A 485 11.42 25.76 -6.54
CA VAL A 485 11.99 26.47 -7.69
C VAL A 485 11.43 25.91 -8.99
N GLN A 486 11.20 26.81 -9.94
CA GLN A 486 10.78 26.44 -11.29
C GLN A 486 11.96 25.83 -12.05
N VAL A 487 11.69 24.71 -12.73
CA VAL A 487 12.62 24.04 -13.64
C VAL A 487 12.35 24.57 -15.05
N LYS A 488 13.38 25.09 -15.70
CA LYS A 488 13.28 25.61 -17.07
C LYS A 488 13.10 24.48 -18.09
N GLY A 489 12.49 24.84 -19.22
CA GLY A 489 12.32 23.97 -20.39
C GLY A 489 10.85 23.75 -20.72
N ASP A 490 10.58 23.37 -21.97
CA ASP A 490 9.23 23.12 -22.45
C ASP A 490 8.57 21.98 -21.66
N ILE A 491 7.29 22.13 -21.37
CA ILE A 491 6.44 21.09 -20.81
C ILE A 491 5.62 20.51 -21.95
N ARG A 492 5.74 19.20 -22.19
CA ARG A 492 4.93 18.50 -23.19
C ARG A 492 4.24 17.33 -22.51
N SER A 493 2.92 17.39 -22.49
CA SER A 493 2.08 16.26 -22.06
C SER A 493 2.30 15.05 -22.97
N ILE A 494 2.10 13.85 -22.45
CA ILE A 494 2.09 12.60 -23.23
C ILE A 494 1.10 12.63 -24.40
N ASN A 495 0.03 13.44 -24.31
CA ASN A 495 -0.95 13.59 -25.39
C ASN A 495 -0.30 14.12 -26.67
N HIS A 496 0.77 14.91 -26.57
CA HIS A 496 1.52 15.35 -27.74
C HIS A 496 2.19 14.19 -28.49
N ILE A 497 2.52 13.07 -27.82
CA ILE A 497 3.01 11.88 -28.51
C ILE A 497 1.88 11.30 -29.37
N ILE A 498 0.68 11.23 -28.80
CA ILE A 498 -0.52 10.69 -29.45
C ILE A 498 -0.88 11.52 -30.67
N ASP A 499 -0.89 12.85 -30.52
CA ASP A 499 -1.25 13.77 -31.59
C ASP A 499 -0.22 13.76 -32.73
N ASN A 500 1.07 13.71 -32.41
CA ASN A 500 2.15 13.82 -33.40
C ASN A 500 2.56 12.47 -34.03
N TYR A 501 2.26 11.33 -33.37
CA TYR A 501 2.73 10.01 -33.78
C TYR A 501 1.63 8.94 -33.71
N GLN A 502 0.45 9.26 -34.27
CA GLN A 502 -0.73 8.39 -34.26
C GLN A 502 -0.45 6.97 -34.80
N GLU A 503 0.33 6.83 -35.88
CA GLU A 503 0.66 5.51 -36.45
C GLU A 503 1.49 4.65 -35.49
N GLU A 504 2.46 5.25 -34.80
CA GLU A 504 3.29 4.55 -33.80
C GLU A 504 2.45 4.15 -32.59
N VAL A 505 1.62 5.05 -32.06
CA VAL A 505 0.69 4.75 -30.96
C VAL A 505 -0.34 3.70 -31.36
N GLY A 506 -0.77 3.68 -32.62
CA GLY A 506 -1.67 2.64 -33.16
C GLY A 506 -1.11 1.22 -33.00
N LYS A 507 0.22 1.03 -33.03
CA LYS A 507 0.85 -0.28 -32.84
C LYS A 507 0.59 -0.83 -31.43
N ILE A 508 0.75 0.00 -30.39
CA ILE A 508 0.47 -0.41 -29.02
C ILE A 508 -1.04 -0.58 -28.78
N VAL A 509 -1.87 0.32 -29.32
CA VAL A 509 -3.34 0.21 -29.22
C VAL A 509 -3.82 -1.14 -29.77
N ASN A 510 -3.28 -1.59 -30.91
CA ASN A 510 -3.63 -2.87 -31.49
C ASN A 510 -3.25 -4.08 -30.62
N ILE A 511 -2.20 -3.96 -29.80
CA ILE A 511 -1.83 -5.00 -28.82
C ILE A 511 -2.85 -5.02 -27.68
N PHE A 512 -3.14 -3.86 -27.08
CA PHE A 512 -4.06 -3.75 -25.94
C PHE A 512 -5.52 -4.03 -26.27
N MET A 513 -5.99 -3.72 -27.49
CA MET A 513 -7.36 -4.03 -27.89
C MET A 513 -7.65 -5.53 -28.00
N LYS A 514 -6.61 -6.38 -27.98
CA LYS A 514 -6.75 -7.85 -27.86
C LYS A 514 -6.96 -8.29 -26.41
N ASP A 515 -6.61 -7.47 -25.43
CA ASP A 515 -6.98 -7.71 -24.03
C ASP A 515 -8.46 -7.35 -23.82
N GLN A 516 -9.25 -8.34 -23.44
CA GLN A 516 -10.68 -8.17 -23.23
C GLN A 516 -10.98 -7.21 -22.07
N GLY A 517 -10.13 -7.19 -21.03
CA GLY A 517 -10.29 -6.30 -19.88
C GLY A 517 -10.12 -4.83 -20.26
N PHE A 518 -9.00 -4.52 -20.92
CA PHE A 518 -8.75 -3.20 -21.49
C PHE A 518 -9.82 -2.79 -22.50
N SER A 519 -10.12 -3.65 -23.49
CA SER A 519 -11.12 -3.38 -24.54
C SER A 519 -12.51 -3.06 -23.96
N ASN A 520 -12.96 -3.83 -22.96
CA ASN A 520 -14.24 -3.58 -22.31
C ASN A 520 -14.22 -2.27 -21.50
N THR A 521 -13.11 -1.95 -20.84
CA THR A 521 -12.97 -0.70 -20.07
C THR A 521 -13.06 0.52 -21.00
N ILE A 522 -12.32 0.50 -22.11
CA ILE A 522 -12.33 1.57 -23.10
C ILE A 522 -13.70 1.70 -23.77
N LYS A 523 -14.33 0.58 -24.17
CA LYS A 523 -15.69 0.61 -24.74
C LYS A 523 -16.68 1.25 -23.79
N LYS A 524 -16.68 0.82 -22.52
CA LYS A 524 -17.55 1.39 -21.50
C LYS A 524 -17.31 2.88 -21.31
N PHE A 525 -16.05 3.32 -21.25
CA PHE A 525 -15.72 4.74 -21.14
C PHE A 525 -16.27 5.55 -22.33
N ILE A 526 -16.08 5.03 -23.54
CA ILE A 526 -16.58 5.64 -24.78
C ILE A 526 -18.11 5.70 -24.77
N ASP A 527 -18.78 4.61 -24.39
CA ASP A 527 -20.25 4.55 -24.30
C ASP A 527 -20.78 5.55 -23.25
N ASP A 528 -20.16 5.59 -22.05
CA ASP A 528 -20.48 6.56 -20.99
C ASP A 528 -20.28 8.01 -21.47
N GLU A 529 -19.24 8.29 -22.28
CA GLU A 529 -18.99 9.61 -22.87
C GLU A 529 -20.10 10.00 -23.86
N TYR A 530 -20.53 9.07 -24.72
CA TYR A 530 -21.64 9.29 -25.65
C TYR A 530 -22.95 9.55 -24.90
N ASP A 531 -23.27 8.75 -23.87
CA ASP A 531 -24.47 8.95 -23.04
C ASP A 531 -24.45 10.34 -22.36
N MET A 532 -23.29 10.75 -21.84
CA MET A 532 -23.12 12.08 -21.25
C MET A 532 -23.26 13.20 -22.29
N ALA A 533 -22.78 12.98 -23.52
CA ALA A 533 -22.97 13.91 -24.62
C ALA A 533 -24.45 14.02 -25.03
N GLU A 534 -25.20 12.91 -25.06
CA GLU A 534 -26.63 12.91 -25.33
C GLU A 534 -27.42 13.67 -24.26
N LEU A 535 -27.09 13.46 -22.98
CA LEU A 535 -27.71 14.20 -21.86
C LEU A 535 -27.42 15.71 -21.94
N ARG A 536 -26.21 16.10 -22.35
CA ARG A 536 -25.86 17.52 -22.56
C ARG A 536 -26.62 18.11 -23.73
N LEU A 537 -26.71 17.39 -24.84
CA LEU A 537 -27.45 17.83 -26.02
C LEU A 537 -28.95 17.96 -25.71
N GLU A 538 -29.53 17.03 -24.94
CA GLU A 538 -30.91 17.11 -24.47
C GLU A 538 -31.17 18.40 -23.68
N LYS A 539 -30.28 18.75 -22.75
CA LYS A 539 -30.37 20.02 -21.99
C LYS A 539 -30.28 21.26 -22.87
N ILE A 540 -29.46 21.23 -23.93
CA ILE A 540 -29.40 22.34 -24.90
C ILE A 540 -30.76 22.48 -25.61
N LEU A 541 -31.37 21.36 -25.99
CA LEU A 541 -32.65 21.33 -26.69
C LEU A 541 -33.86 21.70 -25.81
N GLU A 542 -33.78 21.57 -24.49
CA GLU A 542 -34.84 21.99 -23.55
C GLU A 542 -35.14 23.51 -23.61
N GLY A 543 -34.17 24.33 -24.04
CA GLY A 543 -34.33 25.78 -24.22
C GLY A 543 -34.77 26.22 -25.62
N GLU A 544 -34.87 25.29 -26.58
CA GLU A 544 -35.15 25.58 -27.99
C GLU A 544 -36.67 25.48 -28.30
N VAL A 545 -37.19 26.42 -29.08
CA VAL A 545 -38.59 26.38 -29.53
C VAL A 545 -38.73 25.31 -30.61
N LYS A 546 -39.31 24.15 -30.27
CA LYS A 546 -39.60 23.09 -31.24
C LYS A 546 -40.36 23.64 -32.45
N SER A 547 -39.75 23.51 -33.64
CA SER A 547 -40.43 23.74 -34.91
C SER A 547 -41.71 22.91 -34.98
N LYS A 548 -42.84 23.53 -35.34
CA LYS A 548 -44.14 22.84 -35.55
C LYS A 548 -44.17 21.96 -36.82
N LYS A 549 -43.11 21.97 -37.63
CA LYS A 549 -42.96 21.09 -38.80
C LYS A 549 -42.15 19.87 -38.38
N GLU A 550 -42.79 18.71 -38.40
CA GLU A 550 -42.10 17.42 -38.40
C GLU A 550 -41.40 17.28 -39.75
N ILE A 551 -40.06 17.33 -39.72
CA ILE A 551 -39.21 17.07 -40.88
C ILE A 551 -38.64 15.67 -40.66
N TYR A 552 -38.89 14.77 -41.61
CA TYR A 552 -38.38 13.41 -41.56
C TYR A 552 -37.16 13.30 -42.48
N TRP A 553 -36.09 12.71 -41.96
CA TRP A 553 -34.93 12.35 -42.75
C TRP A 553 -35.26 11.16 -43.67
N CYS A 554 -34.74 11.16 -44.90
CA CYS A 554 -34.94 10.08 -45.87
C CYS A 554 -33.57 9.59 -46.36
N GLY A 555 -33.07 8.51 -45.77
CA GLY A 555 -31.79 7.87 -46.13
C GLY A 555 -31.30 6.95 -45.00
N ASP A 556 -30.46 5.98 -45.34
CA ASP A 556 -29.83 5.08 -44.36
C ASP A 556 -28.64 5.80 -43.73
N VAL A 557 -28.79 6.20 -42.46
CA VAL A 557 -27.71 6.79 -41.65
C VAL A 557 -27.46 5.86 -40.48
N GLU A 558 -26.52 4.94 -40.65
CA GLU A 558 -26.19 3.94 -39.62
C GLU A 558 -25.10 4.42 -38.67
N LYS A 559 -24.22 5.34 -39.11
CA LYS A 559 -23.01 5.75 -38.39
C LYS A 559 -22.75 7.24 -38.52
N CYS A 560 -22.12 7.80 -37.49
CA CYS A 560 -21.61 9.18 -37.47
C CYS A 560 -20.58 9.40 -38.59
N ASP A 561 -20.74 10.46 -39.38
CA ASP A 561 -19.85 10.78 -40.50
C ASP A 561 -18.44 11.21 -40.06
N LEU A 562 -18.24 11.50 -38.76
CA LEU A 562 -16.94 11.87 -38.20
C LEU A 562 -16.24 10.73 -37.47
N CYS A 563 -16.89 10.13 -36.47
CA CYS A 563 -16.28 9.09 -35.65
C CYS A 563 -16.66 7.66 -36.06
N PHE A 564 -17.53 7.49 -37.05
CA PHE A 564 -18.05 6.20 -37.52
C PHE A 564 -18.77 5.36 -36.45
N HIS A 565 -19.10 5.96 -35.30
CA HIS A 565 -19.87 5.29 -34.25
C HIS A 565 -21.33 5.08 -34.68
N SER A 566 -21.92 3.95 -34.29
CA SER A 566 -23.27 3.58 -34.70
C SER A 566 -24.35 4.47 -34.06
N PHE A 567 -25.31 4.94 -34.84
CA PHE A 567 -26.49 5.64 -34.31
C PHE A 567 -27.54 4.69 -33.70
N SER A 568 -27.36 3.36 -33.84
CA SER A 568 -28.37 2.37 -33.44
C SER A 568 -28.79 2.41 -31.96
N LEU A 569 -27.94 2.96 -31.08
CA LEU A 569 -28.19 3.09 -29.64
C LEU A 569 -28.30 4.55 -29.19
N MET A 570 -28.18 5.51 -30.11
CA MET A 570 -28.22 6.94 -29.82
C MET A 570 -29.64 7.48 -29.94
N ARG A 571 -29.99 8.41 -29.05
CA ARG A 571 -31.26 9.15 -29.07
C ARG A 571 -31.23 10.33 -30.05
N PHE A 572 -30.06 10.90 -30.30
CA PHE A 572 -29.89 12.10 -31.11
C PHE A 572 -28.90 11.88 -32.26
N MET A 573 -29.24 12.48 -33.40
CA MET A 573 -28.36 12.67 -34.54
C MET A 573 -28.38 14.15 -34.89
N VAL A 574 -27.22 14.77 -35.08
CA VAL A 574 -27.10 16.19 -35.43
C VAL A 574 -26.77 16.32 -36.90
N ASP A 575 -27.65 17.00 -37.64
CA ASP A 575 -27.36 17.48 -38.99
C ASP A 575 -26.51 18.75 -38.89
N ALA A 576 -25.20 18.62 -39.11
CA ALA A 576 -24.22 19.67 -38.90
C ALA A 576 -23.59 20.12 -40.23
N ILE A 577 -23.33 21.43 -40.35
CA ILE A 577 -22.51 21.97 -41.43
C ILE A 577 -21.09 22.13 -40.89
N LEU A 578 -20.16 21.33 -41.39
CA LEU A 578 -18.75 21.37 -40.98
C LEU A 578 -18.01 22.56 -41.59
N PRO A 579 -16.89 23.01 -40.99
CA PRO A 579 -16.03 24.04 -41.59
C PRO A 579 -15.65 23.66 -43.03
N GLY A 580 -16.02 24.52 -43.99
CA GLY A 580 -15.91 24.22 -45.43
C GLY A 580 -17.25 24.02 -46.15
N GLY A 581 -18.38 24.03 -45.44
CA GLY A 581 -19.73 24.03 -46.03
C GLY A 581 -20.27 22.63 -46.37
N PHE A 582 -19.63 21.57 -45.89
CA PHE A 582 -20.08 20.19 -46.07
C PHE A 582 -21.08 19.83 -44.98
N GLY A 583 -22.27 19.36 -45.36
CA GLY A 583 -23.22 18.75 -44.42
C GLY A 583 -22.73 17.37 -43.96
N ALA A 584 -22.93 17.04 -42.70
CA ALA A 584 -22.57 15.77 -42.10
C ALA A 584 -23.55 15.41 -40.97
N ASN A 585 -23.92 14.13 -40.90
CA ASN A 585 -24.69 13.56 -39.80
C ASN A 585 -23.73 13.12 -38.71
N ILE A 586 -23.73 13.83 -37.59
CA ILE A 586 -22.75 13.61 -36.51
C ILE A 586 -23.45 13.28 -35.20
N CYS A 587 -22.78 12.50 -34.36
CA CYS A 587 -23.28 12.19 -33.02
C CYS A 587 -23.13 13.37 -32.06
N ALA A 588 -23.85 13.32 -30.94
CA ALA A 588 -23.83 14.36 -29.91
C ALA A 588 -22.40 14.66 -29.41
N ALA A 589 -21.55 13.64 -29.24
CA ALA A 589 -20.16 13.84 -28.81
C ALA A 589 -19.35 14.63 -29.84
N CYS A 590 -19.42 14.26 -31.12
CA CYS A 590 -18.73 14.98 -32.19
C CYS A 590 -19.27 16.41 -32.38
N PHE A 591 -20.56 16.64 -32.11
CA PHE A 591 -21.14 17.97 -32.14
C PHE A 591 -20.62 18.85 -31.00
N LEU A 592 -20.54 18.32 -29.78
CA LEU A 592 -20.10 19.08 -28.59
C LEU A 592 -18.57 19.32 -28.53
N GLN A 593 -17.80 18.56 -29.30
CA GLN A 593 -16.34 18.75 -29.42
C GLN A 593 -15.95 19.81 -30.47
N LYS A 594 -16.91 20.36 -31.21
CA LYS A 594 -16.72 21.47 -32.18
C LYS A 594 -17.34 22.75 -31.66
#